data_AF-A0A087KVY2-F1
#
_entry.id   AF-A0A087KVY2-F1
#
_cell.length_a   1.000
_cell.length_b   1.000
_cell.length_c   1.000
_cell.angle_alpha   90.00
_cell.angle_beta   90.00
_cell.angle_gamma   90.00
#
_symmetry.space_group_name_H-M   'P 1'
#
loop_
_entity.id
_entity.type
_entity.pdbx_description
1 polymer ?
#
loop_
_entity_poly.entity_id
_entity_poly.type
_entity_poly.pdbx_seq_one_letter_code
_entity_poly.pdbx_strand_id
1 'polypeptide(L)'
;MQAQYNFTVTTLFSVEHGLRGNEEAGFGDKDYIDPATGLQAWSLYGNDANGKRLAHPSEEKLANVDVVIFDLQDVGVRFFTYTISMQWMMESIQAYGKEFLFATLPNLAQYP
;
A
#
# COMPACT_ATOMS: atom_id res chain seq x y z
N MET A 1 19.49 -9.27 1.29
CA MET A 1 19.00 -8.19 2.16
C MET A 1 18.02 -8.69 3.23
N GLN A 2 17.06 -9.58 2.92
CA GLN A 2 16.14 -10.12 3.94
C GLN A 2 16.79 -11.07 4.97
N ALA A 3 17.79 -11.86 4.58
CA ALA A 3 18.45 -12.85 5.46
C ALA A 3 19.14 -12.27 6.72
N GLN A 4 19.27 -10.95 6.83
CA GLN A 4 19.83 -10.27 8.00
C GLN A 4 18.79 -10.03 9.10
N TYR A 5 17.51 -10.07 8.77
CA TYR A 5 16.41 -9.75 9.68
C TYR A 5 15.47 -10.95 9.82
N ASN A 6 14.81 -11.07 10.98
CA ASN A 6 13.88 -12.18 11.25
C ASN A 6 12.49 -11.94 10.63
N PHE A 7 12.43 -11.33 9.44
CA PHE A 7 11.19 -11.13 8.69
C PHE A 7 11.43 -11.33 7.19
N THR A 8 10.36 -11.69 6.48
CA THR A 8 10.36 -11.90 5.04
C THR A 8 9.37 -10.93 4.41
N VAL A 9 9.80 -10.16 3.41
CA VAL A 9 8.88 -9.33 2.62
C VAL A 9 8.35 -10.18 1.49
N THR A 10 7.05 -10.41 1.46
CA THR A 10 6.39 -11.35 0.54
C THR A 10 5.71 -10.65 -0.63
N THR A 11 5.22 -9.43 -0.45
CA THR A 11 4.51 -8.66 -1.47
C THR A 11 4.62 -7.16 -1.20
N LEU A 12 4.35 -6.36 -2.23
CA LEU A 12 4.34 -4.90 -2.17
C LEU A 12 2.93 -4.40 -2.51
N PHE A 13 2.54 -3.27 -1.93
CA PHE A 13 1.30 -2.56 -2.25
C PHE A 13 1.61 -1.12 -2.63
N SER A 14 1.00 -0.62 -3.69
CA SER A 14 1.12 0.76 -4.14
C SER A 14 -0.22 1.49 -4.13
N VAL A 15 -0.15 2.81 -4.00
CA VAL A 15 -1.31 3.72 -3.96
C VAL A 15 -1.25 4.67 -5.17
N GLU A 16 -1.94 5.81 -5.08
CA GLU A 16 -1.78 6.91 -6.05
C GLU A 16 -0.30 7.26 -6.24
N HIS A 17 0.10 7.61 -7.46
CA HIS A 17 1.49 7.84 -7.90
C HIS A 17 2.36 6.58 -8.05
N GLY A 18 1.84 5.42 -7.66
CA GLY A 18 2.53 4.14 -7.78
C GLY A 18 3.65 3.95 -6.75
N LEU A 19 4.27 2.77 -6.76
CA LEU A 19 5.26 2.32 -5.79
C LEU A 19 6.54 3.17 -5.81
N ARG A 20 6.87 3.73 -6.97
CA ARG A 20 8.08 4.53 -7.20
C ARG A 20 7.80 6.03 -7.36
N GLY A 21 6.54 6.45 -7.28
CA GLY A 21 6.15 7.86 -7.46
C GLY A 21 6.29 8.37 -8.90
N ASN A 22 6.29 7.48 -9.89
CA ASN A 22 6.49 7.83 -11.30
C ASN A 22 5.18 8.11 -12.05
N GLU A 23 4.03 7.76 -11.46
CA GLU A 23 2.72 8.01 -12.07
C GLU A 23 2.21 9.42 -11.74
N GLU A 24 1.49 10.01 -12.69
CA GLU A 24 0.90 11.33 -12.53
C GLU A 24 -0.22 11.32 -11.45
N ALA A 25 -0.57 12.52 -10.95
CA ALA A 25 -1.72 12.67 -10.06
C ALA A 25 -3.01 12.17 -10.72
N GLY A 26 -3.84 11.44 -9.97
CA GLY A 26 -5.00 10.77 -10.54
C GLY A 26 -4.72 9.39 -11.16
N PHE A 27 -3.47 8.91 -11.11
CA PHE A 27 -3.06 7.60 -11.62
C PHE A 27 -2.27 6.81 -10.58
N GLY A 28 -2.17 5.49 -10.80
CA GLY A 28 -1.37 4.58 -10.00
C GLY A 28 -0.87 3.43 -10.88
N ASP A 29 -0.02 2.57 -10.31
CA ASP A 29 0.52 1.43 -11.05
C ASP A 29 -0.58 0.47 -11.50
N LYS A 30 -0.26 -0.39 -12.47
CA LYS A 30 -0.94 -1.68 -12.66
C LYS A 30 -0.29 -2.74 -11.77
N ASP A 31 -0.92 -3.90 -11.63
CA ASP A 31 -0.29 -5.05 -10.95
C ASP A 31 0.94 -5.54 -11.77
N TYR A 32 2.09 -5.76 -11.13
CA TYR A 32 3.35 -6.17 -11.79
C TYR A 32 4.32 -6.91 -10.86
N ILE A 33 5.36 -7.51 -11.43
CA ILE A 33 6.52 -7.99 -10.67
C ILE A 33 7.54 -6.86 -10.62
N ASP A 34 7.86 -6.37 -9.42
CA ASP A 34 8.82 -5.29 -9.23
C ASP A 34 10.23 -5.76 -9.64
N PRO A 35 10.87 -5.12 -10.63
CA PRO A 35 12.15 -5.59 -11.17
C PRO A 35 13.32 -5.46 -10.18
N ALA A 36 13.21 -4.57 -9.19
CA ALA A 36 14.27 -4.37 -8.19
C ALA A 36 14.26 -5.45 -7.10
N THR A 37 13.09 -5.91 -6.70
CA THR A 37 12.92 -6.88 -5.59
C THR A 37 12.53 -8.28 -6.05
N GLY A 38 11.96 -8.43 -7.25
CA GLY A 38 11.36 -9.66 -7.74
C GLY A 38 10.02 -10.01 -7.08
N LEU A 39 9.45 -9.11 -6.28
CA LEU A 39 8.20 -9.33 -5.56
C LEU A 39 7.00 -8.88 -6.37
N GLN A 40 5.85 -9.50 -6.11
CA GLN A 40 4.58 -9.04 -6.63
C GLN A 40 4.23 -7.67 -6.02
N ALA A 41 3.91 -6.71 -6.87
CA ALA A 41 3.38 -5.40 -6.51
C ALA A 41 1.90 -5.33 -6.92
N TRP A 42 1.05 -5.03 -5.95
CA TRP A 42 -0.39 -4.87 -6.13
C TRP A 42 -0.77 -3.39 -6.06
N SER A 43 -1.50 -2.91 -7.06
CA SER A 43 -2.05 -1.56 -7.03
C SER A 43 -3.35 -1.54 -6.23
N LEU A 44 -3.47 -0.54 -5.35
CA LEU A 44 -4.69 -0.23 -4.59
C LEU A 44 -5.43 0.99 -5.14
N TYR A 45 -4.94 1.55 -6.25
CA TYR A 45 -5.48 2.77 -6.84
C TYR A 45 -6.25 2.49 -8.13
N GLY A 46 -7.37 3.19 -8.33
CA GLY A 46 -8.22 3.01 -9.51
C GLY A 46 -9.17 1.83 -9.40
N ASN A 47 -9.54 1.27 -10.56
CA ASN A 47 -10.52 0.19 -10.67
C ASN A 47 -9.93 -1.01 -11.44
N ASP A 48 -10.44 -2.20 -11.14
CA ASP A 48 -10.17 -3.40 -11.94
C ASP A 48 -10.90 -3.37 -13.29
N ALA A 49 -10.69 -4.42 -14.09
CA ALA A 49 -11.30 -4.55 -15.42
C ALA A 49 -12.84 -4.56 -15.41
N ASN A 50 -13.47 -4.83 -14.26
CA ASN A 50 -14.92 -4.87 -14.08
C ASN A 50 -15.46 -3.58 -13.45
N GLY A 51 -14.61 -2.57 -13.25
CA GLY A 51 -14.99 -1.29 -12.64
C GLY A 51 -15.07 -1.33 -11.11
N LYS A 52 -14.64 -2.41 -10.45
CA LYS A 52 -14.58 -2.47 -8.99
C LYS A 52 -13.32 -1.74 -8.50
N ARG A 53 -13.46 -0.92 -7.46
CA ARG A 53 -12.33 -0.19 -6.88
C ARG A 53 -11.28 -1.14 -6.29
N LEU A 54 -10.01 -0.88 -6.59
CA LEU A 54 -8.85 -1.66 -6.13
C LEU A 54 -8.44 -1.40 -4.67
N ALA A 55 -9.09 -0.42 -4.04
CA ALA A 55 -8.86 0.05 -2.67
C ALA A 55 -8.74 -1.05 -1.60
N HIS A 56 -9.52 -2.13 -1.73
CA HIS A 56 -9.51 -3.25 -0.81
C HIS A 56 -8.79 -4.43 -1.43
N PRO A 57 -7.59 -4.83 -0.95
CA PRO A 57 -6.97 -6.06 -1.38
C PRO A 57 -7.88 -7.25 -1.02
N SER A 58 -7.93 -8.25 -1.89
CA SER A 58 -8.61 -9.51 -1.61
C SER A 58 -7.83 -10.34 -0.58
N GLU A 59 -8.51 -11.28 0.05
CA GLU A 59 -7.88 -12.27 0.93
C GLU A 59 -6.72 -13.00 0.24
N GLU A 60 -6.88 -13.34 -1.05
CA GLU A 60 -5.83 -13.97 -1.86
C GLU A 60 -4.56 -13.10 -1.96
N LYS A 61 -4.71 -11.79 -2.17
CA LYS A 61 -3.57 -10.85 -2.22
C LYS A 61 -2.86 -10.74 -0.86
N LEU A 62 -3.52 -11.12 0.23
CA LEU A 62 -3.01 -11.12 1.61
C LEU A 62 -2.72 -12.53 2.15
N ALA A 63 -2.82 -13.57 1.32
CA ALA A 63 -2.73 -14.96 1.79
C ALA A 63 -1.39 -15.26 2.49
N ASN A 64 -0.29 -14.74 1.93
CA ASN A 64 1.07 -14.91 2.45
C ASN A 64 1.57 -13.68 3.24
N VAL A 65 0.65 -12.94 3.85
CA VAL A 65 0.96 -11.76 4.66
C VAL A 65 0.44 -11.98 6.07
N ASP A 66 1.32 -11.87 7.05
CA ASP A 66 0.97 -11.89 8.48
C ASP A 66 0.76 -10.46 9.00
N VAL A 67 1.67 -9.56 8.62
CA VAL A 67 1.70 -8.15 9.02
C VAL A 67 1.82 -7.27 7.78
N VAL A 68 0.98 -6.23 7.69
CA VAL A 68 1.16 -5.15 6.71
C VAL A 68 1.84 -3.97 7.39
N ILE A 69 2.92 -3.48 6.77
CA ILE A 69 3.60 -2.26 7.22
C ILE A 69 3.19 -1.11 6.30
N PHE A 70 2.65 -0.05 6.89
CA PHE A 70 2.36 1.19 6.18
C PHE A 70 3.44 2.23 6.50
N ASP A 71 4.25 2.52 5.50
CA ASP A 71 5.35 3.49 5.56
C ASP A 71 5.24 4.45 4.37
N LEU A 72 4.32 5.40 4.49
CA LEU A 72 4.10 6.47 3.51
C LEU A 72 3.95 7.78 4.24
N GLN A 73 4.80 8.74 3.86
CA GLN A 73 4.73 10.11 4.36
C GLN A 73 3.44 10.79 3.88
N ASP A 74 2.56 11.15 4.80
CA ASP A 74 1.42 12.03 4.52
C ASP A 74 1.77 13.51 4.83
N VAL A 75 1.16 14.42 4.09
CA VAL A 75 1.25 15.86 4.29
C VAL A 75 0.06 16.41 5.08
N GLY A 76 -0.93 15.58 5.42
CA GLY A 76 -1.96 15.92 6.40
C GLY A 76 -3.10 16.77 5.87
N VAL A 77 -3.34 16.76 4.57
CA VAL A 77 -4.43 17.50 3.93
C VAL A 77 -5.38 16.53 3.24
N ARG A 78 -6.68 16.85 3.29
CA ARG A 78 -7.74 15.92 2.90
C ARG A 78 -7.72 15.48 1.42
N PHE A 79 -7.14 16.27 0.54
CA PHE A 79 -7.11 15.98 -0.90
C PHE A 79 -5.97 15.06 -1.31
N PHE A 80 -5.06 14.70 -0.40
CA PHE A 80 -4.12 13.59 -0.61
C PHE A 80 -4.79 12.27 -0.24
N THR A 81 -4.63 11.25 -1.09
CA THR A 81 -5.39 10.00 -0.99
C THR A 81 -4.72 8.92 -0.15
N TYR A 82 -3.55 9.19 0.44
CA TYR A 82 -2.80 8.17 1.18
C TYR A 82 -3.51 7.73 2.45
N THR A 83 -4.05 8.68 3.23
CA THR A 83 -4.79 8.36 4.46
C THR A 83 -6.05 7.53 4.19
N ILE A 84 -6.77 7.79 3.10
CA ILE A 84 -7.94 6.96 2.75
C ILE A 84 -7.55 5.58 2.23
N SER A 85 -6.43 5.48 1.50
CA SER A 85 -5.87 4.19 1.06
C SER A 85 -5.45 3.33 2.25
N MET A 86 -4.84 3.95 3.27
CA MET A 86 -4.52 3.30 4.54
C MET A 86 -5.77 2.77 5.24
N GLN A 87 -6.83 3.59 5.32
CA GLN A 87 -8.08 3.19 5.96
C GLN A 87 -8.67 1.94 5.30
N TRP A 88 -8.73 1.88 3.97
CA TRP A 88 -9.26 0.71 3.26
C TRP A 88 -8.39 -0.55 3.46
N MET A 89 -7.07 -0.38 3.52
CA MET A 89 -6.16 -1.47 3.88
C MET A 89 -6.43 -1.99 5.30
N MET A 90 -6.62 -1.10 6.28
CA MET A 90 -6.93 -1.49 7.67
C MET A 90 -8.27 -2.24 7.77
N GLU A 91 -9.29 -1.81 7.02
CA GLU A 91 -10.58 -2.51 6.94
C GLU A 91 -10.42 -3.94 6.38
N SER A 92 -9.64 -4.11 5.31
CA SER A 92 -9.32 -5.44 4.75
C SER A 92 -8.53 -6.31 5.72
N ILE A 93 -7.52 -5.75 6.39
CA ILE A 93 -6.70 -6.46 7.37
C ILE A 93 -7.53 -6.96 8.55
N GLN A 94 -8.43 -6.12 9.07
CA GLN A 94 -9.34 -6.51 10.14
C GLN A 94 -10.27 -7.64 9.71
N ALA A 95 -10.80 -7.58 8.48
CA ALA A 95 -11.70 -8.62 7.96
C ALA A 95 -11.02 -9.99 7.81
N TYR A 96 -9.70 -10.01 7.57
CA TYR A 96 -8.93 -11.25 7.35
C TYR A 96 -8.03 -11.65 8.54
N GLY A 97 -8.19 -10.98 9.69
CA GLY A 97 -7.43 -11.30 10.90
C GLY A 97 -5.91 -11.13 10.76
N LYS A 98 -5.46 -10.15 9.97
CA LYS A 98 -4.04 -9.81 9.81
C LYS A 98 -3.63 -8.72 10.82
N GLU A 99 -2.33 -8.49 11.00
CA GLU A 99 -1.84 -7.38 11.80
C GLU A 99 -1.45 -6.18 10.92
N PHE A 100 -1.50 -4.99 11.51
CA PHE A 100 -1.13 -3.74 10.85
C PHE A 100 -0.11 -2.97 11.70
N LEU A 101 1.01 -2.61 11.10
CA LEU A 101 2.03 -1.76 11.70
C LEU A 101 2.08 -0.42 10.96
N PHE A 102 1.86 0.66 11.70
CA PHE A 102 1.98 2.02 11.19
C PHE A 102 3.37 2.58 11.50
N ALA A 103 4.15 2.88 10.48
CA ALA A 103 5.57 3.24 10.60
C ALA A 103 5.96 4.54 9.86
N THR A 104 5.01 5.47 9.66
CA THR A 104 5.28 6.76 9.01
C THR A 104 5.96 7.77 9.93
N LEU A 105 6.60 8.79 9.33
CA LEU A 105 7.12 9.97 10.03
C LEU A 105 5.99 11.00 10.32
N PRO A 106 6.26 12.04 11.14
CA PRO A 106 5.26 13.05 11.51
C PRO A 106 4.65 13.78 10.31
N ASN A 107 3.41 14.25 10.49
CA ASN A 107 2.66 15.00 9.48
C ASN A 107 3.34 16.36 9.16
N LEU A 108 3.60 16.62 7.88
CA LEU A 108 4.30 17.83 7.42
C LEU A 108 3.51 19.14 7.59
N ALA A 109 2.16 19.12 7.54
CA ALA A 109 1.34 20.32 7.75
C ALA A 109 1.39 20.84 9.20
N GLN A 110 2.04 20.13 10.12
CA GLN A 110 2.23 20.56 11.51
C GLN A 110 3.52 21.37 11.70
N TYR A 111 4.33 21.53 10.64
CA TYR A 111 5.54 22.35 10.68
C TYR A 111 5.26 23.77 10.15
N PRO A 112 5.80 24.82 10.80
CA PRO A 112 5.55 26.22 10.49
C PRO A 112 6.13 26.69 9.14
#